data_AF-A0A016U8V3-F1
#
_entry.id   AF-A0A016U8V3-F1
#
_cell.length_a   1.000
_cell.length_b   1.000
_cell.length_c   1.000
_cell.angle_alpha   90.00
_cell.angle_beta   90.00
_cell.angle_gamma   90.00
#
_symmetry.space_group_name_H-M   'P 1'
#
loop_
_entity.id
_entity.type
_entity.pdbx_description
1 polymer ?
#
loop_
_entity_poly.entity_id
_entity_poly.type
_entity_poly.pdbx_seq_one_letter_code
_entity_poly.pdbx_strand_id
1 'polypeptide(L)'
;MRTIVCISAVKGTHIPGFKNLPAAELVEEGVMRSPEEVRDWLTLHGFKPDRPTVVMCNLGVQAAMLAYAIETVFPHNPIQVYNGSLKEMVARNPKRISSVTENV
;
A
#
# COMPACT_ATOMS: atom_id res chain seq x y z
N MET A 1 21.25 23.25 9.58
CA MET A 1 21.13 21.78 9.49
C MET A 1 20.03 21.35 10.46
N ARG A 2 18.79 21.18 9.99
CA ARG A 2 17.66 20.77 10.85
C ARG A 2 17.47 19.26 10.70
N THR A 3 17.84 18.53 11.72
CA THR A 3 17.59 17.09 11.86
C THR A 3 16.09 16.86 11.84
N ILE A 4 15.56 16.22 10.79
CA ILE A 4 14.21 15.64 10.83
C ILE A 4 14.31 14.41 11.73
N VAL A 5 14.16 14.62 13.04
CA VAL A 5 13.87 13.52 13.96
C VAL A 5 12.41 13.16 13.73
N CYS A 6 12.17 12.06 13.03
CA CYS A 6 10.86 11.45 12.95
C CYS A 6 10.57 10.84 14.33
N ILE A 7 9.96 11.62 15.22
CA ILE A 7 9.49 11.14 16.52
C ILE A 7 8.35 10.15 16.23
N SER A 8 8.66 8.86 16.24
CA SER A 8 7.67 7.81 16.06
C SER A 8 6.77 7.76 17.31
N ALA A 9 5.64 8.46 17.26
CA ALA A 9 4.64 8.47 18.33
C ALA A 9 3.86 7.13 18.46
N VAL A 10 4.11 6.17 17.57
CA VAL A 10 3.41 4.88 17.51
C VAL A 10 4.39 3.72 17.47
N LYS A 11 4.02 2.61 18.13
CA LYS A 11 4.76 1.34 18.11
C LYS A 11 4.33 0.38 16.99
N GLY A 12 3.27 0.75 16.25
CA GLY A 12 2.68 -0.10 15.21
C GLY A 12 3.19 0.18 13.80
N THR A 13 2.96 -0.79 12.91
CA THR A 13 3.50 -0.79 11.54
C THR A 13 2.43 -0.80 10.44
N HIS A 14 1.17 -1.07 10.79
CA HIS A 14 0.08 -1.17 9.82
C HIS A 14 -1.26 -0.74 10.44
N ILE A 15 -2.30 -0.64 9.61
CA ILE A 15 -3.68 -0.41 10.04
C ILE A 15 -4.42 -1.75 9.95
N PRO A 16 -5.14 -2.19 10.99
CA PRO A 16 -5.90 -3.43 10.94
C PRO A 16 -6.85 -3.49 9.74
N GLY A 17 -6.91 -4.67 9.10
CA GLY A 17 -7.75 -4.91 7.92
C GLY A 17 -7.09 -4.57 6.57
N PHE A 18 -5.94 -3.88 6.56
CA PHE A 18 -5.17 -3.68 5.34
C PHE A 18 -4.35 -4.94 5.01
N LYS A 19 -4.22 -5.23 3.70
CA LYS A 19 -3.35 -6.28 3.19
C LYS A 19 -1.99 -5.69 2.82
N ASN A 20 -0.91 -6.41 3.12
CA ASN A 20 0.43 -6.01 2.73
C ASN A 20 0.72 -6.50 1.31
N LEU A 21 1.00 -5.56 0.41
CA LEU A 21 1.30 -5.78 -1.00
C LEU A 21 2.58 -4.99 -1.34
N PRO A 22 3.78 -5.56 -1.19
CA PRO A 22 5.03 -4.86 -1.45
C PRO A 22 5.17 -4.57 -2.95
N ALA A 23 4.97 -3.31 -3.35
CA ALA A 23 4.99 -2.91 -4.76
C ALA A 23 6.36 -3.15 -5.44
N ALA A 24 7.43 -3.33 -4.68
CA ALA A 24 8.74 -3.72 -5.19
C ALA A 24 8.74 -5.10 -5.88
N GLU A 25 7.83 -6.01 -5.49
CA GLU A 25 7.70 -7.33 -6.11
C GLU A 25 7.16 -7.26 -7.55
N LEU A 26 6.55 -6.14 -7.93
CA LEU A 26 6.04 -5.89 -9.27
C LEU A 26 7.11 -5.36 -10.23
N VAL A 27 8.35 -5.19 -9.77
CA VAL A 27 9.47 -4.68 -10.57
C VAL A 27 10.54 -5.76 -10.68
N GLU A 28 11.00 -6.03 -11.90
CA GLU A 28 12.09 -6.95 -12.21
C GLU A 28 13.07 -6.26 -13.16
N GLU A 29 14.37 -6.28 -12.83
CA GLU A 29 15.42 -5.60 -13.61
C GLU A 29 15.13 -4.11 -13.91
N GLY A 30 14.47 -3.41 -12.98
CA GLY A 30 14.11 -1.99 -13.10
C GLY A 30 12.91 -1.71 -13.99
N VAL A 31 12.23 -2.74 -14.50
CA VAL A 31 11.04 -2.64 -15.34
C VAL A 31 9.85 -3.26 -14.62
N MET A 32 8.64 -2.75 -14.88
CA MET A 32 7.42 -3.37 -14.36
C MET A 32 7.22 -4.74 -15.02
N ARG A 33 6.84 -5.74 -14.21
CA ARG A 33 6.45 -7.07 -14.70
C ARG A 33 5.32 -6.98 -15.73
N SER A 34 5.16 -8.04 -16.52
CA SER A 34 4.12 -8.07 -17.55
C SER A 34 2.70 -7.98 -16.93
N PRO A 35 1.70 -7.47 -17.66
CA PRO A 35 0.33 -7.37 -17.15
C PRO A 35 -0.27 -8.71 -16.67
N GLU A 36 0.11 -9.84 -17.27
CA GLU A 36 -0.32 -11.17 -16.79
C GLU A 36 0.29 -11.52 -15.43
N GLU A 37 1.60 -11.34 -15.26
CA GLU A 37 2.27 -11.59 -13.98
C GLU A 37 1.75 -10.67 -12.86
N VAL A 38 1.48 -9.40 -13.18
CA VAL A 38 0.88 -8.46 -12.22
C VAL A 38 -0.52 -8.93 -11.81
N ARG A 39 -1.34 -9.40 -12.75
CA ARG A 39 -2.68 -9.92 -12.47
C ARG A 39 -2.62 -11.18 -11.59
N ASP A 40 -1.72 -12.10 -11.90
CA ASP A 40 -1.54 -13.34 -11.14
C ASP A 40 -1.02 -13.04 -9.73
N TRP A 41 -0.05 -12.15 -9.59
CA TRP A 41 0.48 -11.71 -8.30
C TRP A 41 -0.61 -11.07 -7.43
N LEU A 42 -1.43 -10.18 -7.99
CA LEU A 42 -2.55 -9.56 -7.26
C LEU A 42 -3.57 -10.61 -6.81
N THR A 43 -3.93 -11.54 -7.69
CA THR A 43 -4.91 -12.59 -7.39
C THR A 43 -4.38 -13.55 -6.31
N LEU A 44 -3.10 -13.92 -6.39
CA LEU A 44 -2.42 -14.76 -5.40
C LEU A 44 -2.46 -14.14 -4.00
N HIS A 45 -2.32 -12.82 -3.92
CA HIS A 45 -2.42 -12.08 -2.65
C HIS A 45 -3.87 -11.75 -2.23
N GLY A 46 -4.86 -12.31 -2.92
CA GLY A 46 -6.28 -12.17 -2.57
C GLY A 46 -6.87 -10.81 -2.92
N PHE A 47 -6.29 -10.09 -3.89
CA PHE A 47 -6.88 -8.87 -4.44
C PHE A 47 -8.23 -9.16 -5.08
N LYS A 48 -9.19 -8.26 -4.89
CA LYS A 48 -10.57 -8.41 -5.36
C LYS A 48 -10.93 -7.23 -6.27
N PRO A 49 -10.88 -7.40 -7.61
CA PRO A 49 -11.05 -6.30 -8.57
C PRO A 49 -12.48 -5.77 -8.62
N ASP A 50 -13.45 -6.50 -8.08
CA ASP A 50 -14.87 -6.13 -7.98
C ASP A 50 -15.18 -5.16 -6.84
N ARG A 51 -14.18 -4.82 -5.99
CA ARG A 51 -14.38 -3.99 -4.80
C ARG A 51 -13.63 -2.66 -4.91
N PRO A 52 -14.17 -1.58 -4.30
CA PRO A 52 -13.41 -0.36 -4.10
C PRO A 52 -12.13 -0.62 -3.32
N THR A 53 -11.00 -0.14 -3.86
CA THR A 53 -9.67 -0.37 -3.31
C THR A 53 -9.06 0.96 -2.88
N VAL A 54 -8.52 1.00 -1.66
CA VAL A 54 -7.67 2.11 -1.22
C VAL A 54 -6.27 1.58 -0.96
N VAL A 55 -5.28 2.17 -1.61
CA VAL A 55 -3.86 1.84 -1.41
C VAL A 55 -3.16 2.96 -0.65
N MET A 56 -2.23 2.57 0.22
CA MET A 56 -1.38 3.49 0.98
C MET A 56 0.00 2.88 1.24
N CYS A 57 0.97 3.72 1.53
CA CYS A 57 2.29 3.28 2.00
C CYS A 57 2.68 4.14 3.21
N ASN A 58 3.88 4.74 3.19
CA ASN A 58 4.29 5.70 4.22
C ASN A 58 3.92 7.15 3.84
N LEU A 59 4.13 7.52 2.57
CA LEU A 59 3.99 8.87 2.01
C LEU A 59 3.24 8.89 0.65
N GLY A 60 2.50 7.83 0.33
CA GLY A 60 1.74 7.73 -0.92
C GLY A 60 2.53 7.39 -2.19
N VAL A 61 3.87 7.52 -2.21
CA VAL A 61 4.69 7.34 -3.44
C VAL A 61 4.58 5.92 -4.01
N GLN A 62 4.94 4.90 -3.23
CA GLN A 62 4.83 3.49 -3.67
C GLN A 62 3.36 3.05 -3.86
N ALA A 63 2.43 3.68 -3.15
CA ALA A 63 1.01 3.42 -3.31
C ALA A 63 0.51 3.86 -4.69
N ALA A 64 1.00 4.98 -5.22
CA ALA A 64 0.69 5.41 -6.58
C ALA A 64 1.20 4.41 -7.65
N MET A 65 2.39 3.85 -7.45
CA MET A 65 2.92 2.82 -8.34
C MET A 65 2.05 1.54 -8.31
N LEU A 66 1.63 1.11 -7.13
CA LEU A 66 0.71 -0.04 -7.00
C LEU A 66 -0.65 0.25 -7.63
N ALA A 67 -1.19 1.46 -7.49
CA ALA A 67 -2.44 1.86 -8.13
C ALA A 67 -2.33 1.81 -9.65
N TYR A 68 -1.23 2.34 -10.22
CA TYR A 68 -0.96 2.25 -11.64
C TYR A 68 -0.91 0.80 -12.15
N ALA A 69 -0.22 -0.08 -11.42
CA ALA A 69 -0.16 -1.50 -11.78
C ALA A 69 -1.55 -2.17 -11.77
N ILE A 70 -2.37 -1.87 -10.75
CA ILE A 70 -3.75 -2.38 -10.65
C ILE A 70 -4.62 -1.83 -11.79
N GLU A 71 -4.58 -0.54 -12.07
CA GLU A 71 -5.35 0.10 -13.16
C GLU A 71 -4.97 -0.49 -14.52
N THR A 72 -3.69 -0.80 -14.73
CA THR A 72 -3.19 -1.44 -15.97
C THR A 72 -3.84 -2.80 -16.22
N VAL A 73 -4.04 -3.62 -15.18
CA VAL A 73 -4.59 -4.98 -15.33
C VAL A 73 -6.10 -5.08 -15.09
N PHE A 74 -6.67 -4.11 -14.37
CA PHE A 74 -8.08 -4.01 -13.97
C PHE A 74 -8.60 -2.56 -14.17
N PRO A 75 -8.81 -2.12 -15.42
CA PRO A 75 -9.13 -0.72 -15.74
C PRO A 75 -10.48 -0.22 -15.21
N HIS A 76 -11.33 -1.12 -14.72
CA HIS A 76 -12.63 -0.79 -14.13
C HIS A 76 -12.64 -0.82 -12.59
N ASN A 77 -11.51 -1.13 -11.94
CA ASN A 77 -11.45 -1.08 -10.48
C ASN A 77 -11.50 0.39 -10.02
N PRO A 78 -12.39 0.76 -9.07
CA PRO A 78 -12.43 2.11 -8.53
C PRO A 78 -11.34 2.27 -7.46
N ILE A 79 -10.08 2.23 -7.88
CA ILE A 79 -8.91 2.35 -7.01
C ILE A 79 -8.63 3.81 -6.64
N GLN A 80 -8.26 4.05 -5.38
CA GLN A 80 -7.87 5.35 -4.87
C GLN A 80 -6.56 5.29 -4.10
N VAL A 81 -5.72 6.29 -4.28
CA VAL A 81 -4.46 6.46 -3.54
C VAL A 81 -4.70 7.38 -2.35
N TYR A 82 -4.50 6.87 -1.14
CA TYR A 82 -4.48 7.71 0.05
C TYR A 82 -3.08 8.32 0.26
N ASN A 83 -2.90 9.52 -0.30
CA ASN A 83 -1.60 10.21 -0.35
C ASN A 83 -0.98 10.43 1.04
N GLY A 84 -1.79 10.87 2.03
CA GLY A 84 -1.33 11.11 3.38
C GLY A 84 -0.80 9.86 4.09
N SER A 85 -1.29 8.67 3.71
CA SER A 85 -0.71 7.37 4.06
C SER A 85 -0.49 7.21 5.58
N LEU A 86 0.44 6.35 6.01
CA LEU A 86 0.72 6.15 7.42
C LEU A 86 1.15 7.43 8.14
N LYS A 87 1.92 8.34 7.51
CA LYS A 87 2.35 9.58 8.20
C LYS A 87 1.16 10.46 8.61
N GLU A 88 0.17 10.63 7.75
CA GLU A 88 -1.04 11.36 8.11
C GLU A 88 -1.83 10.62 9.19
N MET A 89 -1.92 9.30 9.12
CA MET A 89 -2.63 8.49 10.13
C MET A 89 -1.97 8.55 11.50
N VAL A 90 -0.64 8.55 11.57
CA VAL A 90 0.11 8.74 12.83
C VAL A 90 -0.25 10.09 13.44
N ALA A 91 -0.31 11.16 12.64
CA ALA A 91 -0.60 12.50 13.12
C ALA A 91 -2.07 12.69 13.52
N ARG A 92 -3.01 12.11 12.77
CA ARG A 92 -4.46 12.31 12.98
C ARG A 92 -5.08 11.32 13.97
N ASN A 93 -4.69 10.05 13.90
CA ASN A 93 -5.27 8.99 14.72
C ASN A 93 -4.28 7.85 14.97
N PRO A 94 -3.28 8.06 15.86
CA PRO A 94 -2.24 7.07 16.15
C PRO A 94 -2.79 5.76 16.75
N LYS A 95 -3.99 5.79 17.36
CA LYS A 95 -4.63 4.59 17.94
C LYS A 95 -5.07 3.57 16.90
N ARG A 96 -5.20 3.97 15.63
CA ARG A 96 -5.53 3.06 14.52
C ARG A 96 -4.33 2.27 13.99
N ILE A 97 -3.12 2.60 14.41
CA ILE A 97 -1.90 1.92 13.96
C ILE A 97 -1.62 0.77 14.93
N SER A 98 -1.84 -0.46 14.47
CA SER A 98 -1.67 -1.66 15.28
C SER A 98 -0.20 -2.07 15.37
N SER A 99 0.21 -2.41 16.60
CA SER A 99 1.52 -3.01 16.89
C SER A 99 1.49 -4.53 16.96
N VAL A 100 0.31 -5.13 16.78
CA VAL A 100 0.14 -6.58 16.88
C VAL A 100 0.08 -7.16 15.46
N THR A 101 1.05 -8.01 15.14
CA THR A 101 1.00 -8.88 13.97
C THR A 101 -0.07 -9.94 14.22
N GLU A 102 -1.33 -9.60 13.97
CA GLU A 102 -2.33 -10.64 13.72
C GLU A 102 -2.03 -11.16 12.31
N ASN A 103 -1.13 -12.15 12.27
CA ASN A 103 -0.83 -12.93 11.08
C ASN A 103 -2.15 -13.49 10.55
N VAL A 104 -2.60 -12.94 9.42
CA VAL A 104 -3.51 -13.63 8.50
C VAL A 104 -2.66 -14.48 7.57
#